data_AF-A0A351QZQ7-F1
#
_entry.id   AF-A0A351QZQ7-F1
#
_cell.length_a   1.000
_cell.length_b   1.000
_cell.length_c   1.000
_cell.angle_alpha   90.00
_cell.angle_beta   90.00
_cell.angle_gamma   90.00
#
_symmetry.space_group_name_H-M   'P 1'
#
loop_
_entity.id
_entity.type
_entity.pdbx_description
1 polymer ?
#
loop_
_entity_poly.entity_id
_entity_poly.type
_entity_poly.pdbx_seq_one_letter_code
_entity_poly.pdbx_strand_id
1 'polypeptide(L)'
;LLNGGERYEVKLVDKIIDSKTKEVIEDIEPKVISKASFNKANIEIIKEGMGKVTQGENGTTSAVFRDFPIRTGGKTGTSNIITQTLQESLGRDAASVYVGFAPFDNPEIVVCSIVFDAAHGDGTIAKAMFEAYFKEQILKTNPNYEFKYK
;
A
#
# COMPACT_ATOMS: atom_id res chain seq x y z
N LEU A 1 11.40 -0.96 5.03
CA LEU A 1 11.98 -0.71 3.67
C LEU A 1 11.95 0.77 3.36
N LEU A 2 10.76 1.38 3.27
CA LEU A 2 10.58 2.78 2.86
C LEU A 2 11.20 3.80 3.83
N ASN A 3 11.26 3.45 5.11
CA ASN A 3 11.83 4.25 6.20
C ASN A 3 13.28 3.85 6.54
N GLY A 4 14.04 3.34 5.58
CA GLY A 4 15.46 3.02 5.81
C GLY A 4 15.75 1.77 6.64
N GLY A 5 14.72 0.99 7.02
CA GLY A 5 14.89 -0.28 7.73
C GLY A 5 14.50 -0.27 9.21
N GLU A 6 13.93 0.84 9.68
CA GLU A 6 13.39 0.94 11.04
C GLU A 6 12.02 0.27 11.12
N ARG A 7 11.82 -0.60 12.10
CA ARG A 7 10.52 -1.23 12.36
C ARG A 7 9.92 -0.57 13.59
N TYR A 8 8.76 0.06 13.40
CA TYR A 8 8.01 0.70 14.46
C TYR A 8 7.04 -0.29 15.11
N GLU A 9 6.74 -0.07 16.38
CA GLU A 9 5.61 -0.68 17.07
C GLU A 9 4.30 -0.26 16.40
N VAL A 10 3.41 -1.22 16.15
CA VAL A 10 2.09 -0.92 15.58
C VAL A 10 1.21 -0.32 16.68
N LYS A 11 0.65 0.86 16.41
CA LYS A 11 -0.24 1.57 17.33
C LYS A 11 -1.50 2.01 16.60
N LEU A 12 -2.64 1.88 17.27
CA LEU A 12 -3.95 2.33 16.77
C LEU A 12 -4.45 3.60 17.47
N VAL A 13 -3.90 3.90 18.64
CA VAL A 13 -4.28 5.05 19.47
C VAL A 13 -3.19 6.11 19.34
N ASP A 14 -3.61 7.35 19.04
CA ASP A 14 -2.74 8.53 18.97
C ASP A 14 -2.58 9.16 20.36
N LYS A 15 -3.71 9.44 21.04
CA LYS A 15 -3.72 10.08 22.37
C LYS A 15 -4.84 9.56 23.24
N ILE A 16 -4.65 9.59 24.55
CA ILE A 16 -5.68 9.39 25.55
C ILE A 16 -6.01 10.75 26.16
N ILE A 17 -7.28 11.15 26.12
CA ILE A 17 -7.74 12.48 26.51
C ILE A 17 -8.80 12.35 27.60
N ASP A 18 -8.72 13.19 28.63
CA ASP A 18 -9.76 13.27 29.65
C ASP A 18 -11.06 13.81 29.04
N SER A 19 -12.14 13.04 29.18
CA SER A 19 -13.43 13.40 28.59
C SER A 19 -14.03 14.72 29.11
N LYS A 20 -13.71 15.10 30.36
CA LYS A 20 -14.25 16.27 31.06
C LYS A 20 -13.34 17.49 30.89
N THR A 21 -12.05 17.37 31.18
CA THR A 21 -11.11 18.51 31.13
C THR A 21 -10.56 18.77 29.73
N LYS A 22 -10.68 17.79 28.82
CA LYS A 22 -10.06 17.78 27.47
C LYS A 22 -8.53 17.81 27.51
N GLU A 23 -7.92 17.56 28.66
CA GLU A 23 -6.46 17.47 28.80
C GLU A 23 -5.94 16.14 28.25
N VAL A 24 -4.75 16.17 27.67
CA VAL A 24 -4.06 14.96 27.21
C VAL A 24 -3.50 14.23 28.43
N ILE A 25 -4.00 13.02 28.66
CA ILE A 25 -3.51 12.12 29.71
C ILE A 25 -2.23 11.43 29.24
N GLU A 26 -2.24 10.97 27.98
CA GLU A 26 -1.11 10.28 27.37
C GLU A 26 -1.00 10.65 25.89
N ASP A 27 0.19 11.04 25.47
CA ASP A 27 0.56 11.26 24.06
C ASP A 27 1.40 10.08 23.58
N ILE A 28 0.91 9.33 22.60
CA ILE A 28 1.45 8.02 22.25
C ILE A 28 2.40 8.15 21.05
N GLU A 29 3.66 8.42 21.35
CA GLU A 29 4.69 8.65 20.33
C GLU A 29 5.13 7.35 19.59
N PRO A 30 5.53 7.45 18.30
CA PRO A 30 6.08 6.31 17.56
C PRO A 30 7.34 5.74 18.23
N LYS A 31 7.40 4.39 18.36
CA LYS A 31 8.53 3.70 18.99
C LYS A 31 9.19 2.72 18.03
N VAL A 32 10.49 2.87 17.81
CA VAL A 32 11.28 1.90 17.04
C VAL A 32 11.55 0.67 17.89
N ILE A 33 11.14 -0.51 17.41
CA ILE A 33 11.31 -1.80 18.12
C ILE A 33 12.42 -2.67 17.53
N SER A 34 12.84 -2.41 16.30
CA SER A 34 14.04 -3.01 15.72
C SER A 34 14.54 -2.21 14.52
N LYS A 35 15.80 -2.42 14.14
CA LYS A 35 16.41 -1.81 12.97
C LYS A 35 17.14 -2.86 12.15
N ALA A 36 16.82 -2.93 10.88
CA ALA A 36 17.57 -3.72 9.90
C ALA A 36 18.52 -2.79 9.14
N SER A 37 19.76 -3.23 8.93
CA SER A 37 20.75 -2.47 8.17
C SER A 37 20.67 -2.83 6.70
N PHE A 38 20.35 -1.83 5.87
CA PHE A 38 20.32 -1.98 4.42
C PHE A 38 21.23 -0.94 3.78
N ASN A 39 21.87 -1.30 2.67
CA ASN A 39 22.53 -0.32 1.83
C ASN A 39 21.46 0.58 1.19
N LYS A 40 21.60 1.91 1.33
CA LYS A 40 20.66 2.88 0.74
C LYS A 40 20.51 2.70 -0.76
N ALA A 41 21.60 2.40 -1.49
CA ALA A 41 21.54 2.14 -2.92
C ALA A 41 20.63 0.95 -3.27
N ASN A 42 20.63 -0.11 -2.44
CA ASN A 42 19.73 -1.25 -2.64
C ASN A 42 18.26 -0.87 -2.39
N ILE A 43 17.99 -0.04 -1.37
CA ILE A 43 16.63 0.44 -1.11
C ILE A 43 16.10 1.25 -2.30
N GLU A 44 16.90 2.16 -2.85
CA GLU A 44 16.46 2.95 -4.01
C GLU A 44 16.21 2.07 -5.24
N ILE A 45 17.07 1.09 -5.51
CA ILE A 45 16.86 0.12 -6.60
C ILE A 45 15.54 -0.66 -6.39
N ILE A 46 15.26 -1.10 -5.16
CA ILE A 46 14.01 -1.80 -4.84
C ILE A 46 12.81 -0.87 -5.05
N LYS A 47 12.88 0.37 -4.55
CA LYS A 47 11.81 1.38 -4.74
C LYS A 47 11.56 1.62 -6.23
N GLU A 48 12.60 1.82 -7.02
CA GLU A 48 12.47 1.98 -8.48
C GLU A 48 11.86 0.76 -9.16
N GLY A 49 12.25 -0.45 -8.74
CA GLY A 49 11.59 -1.68 -9.17
C GLY A 49 10.09 -1.69 -8.86
N MET A 50 9.71 -1.29 -7.64
CA MET A 50 8.31 -1.16 -7.24
C MET A 50 7.55 -0.07 -8.03
N GLY A 51 8.23 1.02 -8.40
CA GLY A 51 7.66 2.06 -9.27
C GLY A 51 7.45 1.59 -10.70
N LYS A 52 8.35 0.75 -11.23
CA LYS A 52 8.18 0.13 -12.57
C LYS A 52 7.03 -0.86 -12.60
N VAL A 53 6.65 -1.48 -11.48
CA VAL A 53 5.47 -2.36 -11.42
C VAL A 53 4.17 -1.57 -11.65
N THR A 54 4.09 -0.35 -11.15
CA THR A 54 2.89 0.51 -11.21
C THR A 54 2.88 1.45 -12.41
N GLN A 55 4.04 1.81 -12.98
CA GLN A 55 4.16 2.80 -14.05
C GLN A 55 4.85 2.29 -15.31
N GLY A 56 5.63 1.20 -15.21
CA GLY A 56 6.37 0.66 -16.36
C GLY A 56 5.43 0.00 -17.38
N GLU A 57 5.83 0.01 -18.65
CA GLU A 57 5.05 -0.57 -19.75
C GLU A 57 4.69 -2.05 -19.51
N ASN A 58 5.64 -2.81 -18.93
CA ASN A 58 5.48 -4.23 -18.57
C ASN A 58 5.14 -4.43 -17.08
N GLY A 59 4.74 -3.38 -16.38
CA GLY A 59 4.38 -3.44 -14.96
C GLY A 59 3.06 -4.19 -14.76
N THR A 60 3.04 -5.16 -13.83
CA THR A 60 1.87 -6.03 -13.59
C THR A 60 0.63 -5.27 -13.10
N THR A 61 0.80 -4.05 -12.56
CA THR A 61 -0.32 -3.20 -12.14
C THR A 61 -0.34 -1.86 -12.88
N SER A 62 0.40 -1.76 -13.99
CA SER A 62 0.50 -0.53 -14.77
C SER A 62 -0.86 -0.07 -15.31
N ALA A 63 -1.70 -0.99 -15.78
CA ALA A 63 -3.05 -0.68 -16.25
C ALA A 63 -3.95 -0.04 -15.16
N VAL A 64 -3.65 -0.27 -13.88
CA VAL A 64 -4.41 0.29 -12.76
C VAL A 64 -3.88 1.68 -12.38
N PHE A 65 -2.55 1.86 -12.36
CA PHE A 65 -1.89 3.03 -11.79
C PHE A 65 -1.28 4.02 -12.78
N ARG A 66 -1.15 3.68 -14.07
CA ARG A 66 -0.48 4.53 -15.09
C ARG A 66 -1.03 5.95 -15.13
N ASP A 67 -2.36 6.07 -15.09
CA ASP A 67 -3.05 7.36 -15.15
C ASP A 67 -3.46 7.88 -13.75
N PHE A 68 -2.99 7.23 -12.67
CA PHE A 68 -3.26 7.71 -11.33
C PHE A 68 -2.40 8.95 -11.04
N PRO A 69 -2.98 10.08 -10.60
CA PRO A 69 -2.30 11.38 -10.51
C PRO A 69 -1.16 11.43 -9.48
N ILE A 70 -1.10 10.45 -8.57
CA ILE A 70 -0.05 10.36 -7.57
C ILE A 70 0.82 9.16 -7.92
N ARG A 71 2.10 9.38 -8.18
CA ARG A 71 3.04 8.29 -8.46
C ARG A 71 3.08 7.34 -7.25
N THR A 72 2.91 6.06 -7.51
CA THR A 72 2.91 4.99 -6.49
C THR A 72 4.04 4.02 -6.72
N GLY A 73 4.43 3.28 -5.68
CA GLY A 73 5.24 2.07 -5.82
C GLY A 73 4.47 0.88 -5.28
N GLY A 74 4.62 -0.30 -5.88
CA GLY A 74 3.95 -1.50 -5.40
C GLY A 74 4.55 -2.81 -5.88
N LYS A 75 4.02 -3.89 -5.33
CA LYS A 75 4.35 -5.26 -5.75
C LYS A 75 3.15 -6.18 -5.61
N THR A 76 2.98 -7.01 -6.63
CA THR A 76 2.00 -8.08 -6.71
C THR A 76 2.53 -9.40 -6.15
N GLY A 77 1.62 -10.21 -5.64
CA GLY A 77 1.83 -11.60 -5.27
C GLY A 77 0.62 -12.45 -5.63
N THR A 78 0.87 -13.71 -5.94
CA THR A 78 -0.13 -14.74 -6.18
C THR A 78 0.26 -15.96 -5.36
N SER A 79 -0.65 -16.46 -4.53
CA SER A 79 -0.38 -17.56 -3.61
C SER A 79 -1.39 -18.68 -3.77
N ASN A 80 -0.93 -19.84 -4.21
CA ASN A 80 -1.72 -21.07 -4.25
C ASN A 80 -1.74 -21.73 -2.87
N ILE A 81 -2.92 -22.13 -2.38
CA ILE A 81 -3.04 -22.79 -1.06
C ILE A 81 -2.75 -24.30 -1.17
N ILE A 82 -3.11 -24.89 -2.31
CA ILE A 82 -2.88 -26.29 -2.69
C ILE A 82 -2.46 -26.31 -4.17
N THR A 83 -2.26 -27.48 -4.77
CA THR A 83 -1.98 -27.55 -6.20
C THR A 83 -3.06 -26.82 -7.01
N GLN A 84 -2.66 -26.15 -8.09
CA GLN A 84 -3.59 -25.38 -8.92
C GLN A 84 -4.76 -26.24 -9.41
N THR A 85 -4.48 -27.47 -9.88
CA THR A 85 -5.52 -28.42 -10.32
C THR A 85 -6.54 -28.74 -9.22
N LEU A 86 -6.09 -28.88 -7.97
CA LEU A 86 -7.01 -29.17 -6.88
C LEU A 86 -7.84 -27.93 -6.51
N GLN A 87 -7.26 -26.72 -6.54
CA GLN A 87 -8.03 -25.47 -6.34
C GLN A 87 -9.14 -25.36 -7.39
N GLU A 88 -8.79 -25.51 -8.66
CA GLU A 88 -9.74 -25.44 -9.77
C GLU A 88 -10.87 -26.47 -9.61
N SER A 89 -10.55 -27.71 -9.22
CA SER A 89 -11.56 -28.77 -8.99
C SER A 89 -12.54 -28.47 -7.84
N LEU A 90 -12.12 -27.63 -6.89
CA LEU A 90 -12.94 -27.23 -5.74
C LEU A 90 -13.65 -25.89 -5.98
N GLY A 91 -13.54 -25.30 -7.18
CA GLY A 91 -14.06 -23.97 -7.47
C GLY A 91 -13.35 -22.85 -6.69
N ARG A 92 -12.07 -23.07 -6.35
CA ARG A 92 -11.21 -22.15 -5.62
C ARG A 92 -10.16 -21.56 -6.56
N ASP A 93 -9.58 -20.43 -6.19
CA ASP A 93 -8.51 -19.80 -6.95
C ASP A 93 -7.41 -19.29 -6.02
N ALA A 94 -6.26 -18.94 -6.59
CA ALA A 94 -5.14 -18.39 -5.87
C ALA A 94 -5.51 -17.12 -5.13
N ALA A 95 -4.88 -16.91 -3.97
CA ALA A 95 -4.98 -15.66 -3.25
C ALA A 95 -4.19 -14.57 -3.97
N SER A 96 -4.83 -13.43 -4.16
CA SER A 96 -4.26 -12.18 -4.61
C SER A 96 -3.61 -11.47 -3.43
N VAL A 97 -2.35 -11.09 -3.56
CA VAL A 97 -1.62 -10.29 -2.57
C VAL A 97 -1.10 -9.04 -3.25
N TYR A 98 -1.26 -7.90 -2.59
CA TYR A 98 -0.68 -6.64 -3.05
C TYR A 98 -0.14 -5.85 -1.87
N VAL A 99 1.03 -5.24 -2.06
CA VAL A 99 1.55 -4.20 -1.18
C VAL A 99 1.92 -3.00 -2.03
N GLY A 100 1.50 -1.81 -1.61
CA GLY A 100 1.85 -0.57 -2.30
C GLY A 100 1.93 0.60 -1.35
N PHE A 101 2.54 1.68 -1.83
CA PHE A 101 2.71 2.92 -1.09
C PHE A 101 2.58 4.13 -2.00
N ALA A 102 2.25 5.27 -1.38
CA ALA A 102 2.12 6.54 -2.05
C ALA A 102 2.34 7.71 -1.06
N PRO A 103 2.80 8.88 -1.52
CA PRO A 103 3.48 9.11 -2.81
C PRO A 103 4.80 8.34 -2.96
N PHE A 104 5.30 8.20 -4.19
CA PHE A 104 6.52 7.43 -4.45
C PHE A 104 7.78 8.04 -3.80
N ASP A 105 7.92 9.36 -3.91
CA ASP A 105 9.12 10.07 -3.49
C ASP A 105 9.16 10.25 -1.96
N ASN A 106 8.02 10.62 -1.37
CA ASN A 106 7.85 10.76 0.08
C ASN A 106 6.63 9.95 0.55
N PRO A 107 6.78 8.66 0.86
CA PRO A 107 5.65 7.79 1.21
C PRO A 107 4.94 8.22 2.50
N GLU A 108 3.62 8.37 2.42
CA GLU A 108 2.75 8.76 3.55
C GLU A 108 1.85 7.60 4.00
N ILE A 109 1.42 6.75 3.07
CA ILE A 109 0.56 5.60 3.33
C ILE A 109 1.11 4.34 2.65
N VAL A 110 0.99 3.21 3.35
CA VAL A 110 1.24 1.86 2.81
C VAL A 110 -0.06 1.05 2.94
N VAL A 111 -0.45 0.39 1.87
CA VAL A 111 -1.60 -0.51 1.84
C VAL A 111 -1.12 -1.92 1.52
N CYS A 112 -1.50 -2.87 2.37
CA CYS A 112 -1.35 -4.30 2.15
C CYS A 112 -2.74 -4.92 2.04
N SER A 113 -3.02 -5.63 0.95
CA SER A 113 -4.31 -6.30 0.74
C SER A 113 -4.10 -7.76 0.36
N ILE A 114 -4.94 -8.63 0.91
CA ILE A 114 -5.03 -10.05 0.55
C ILE A 114 -6.48 -10.34 0.20
N VAL A 115 -6.73 -10.93 -0.96
CA VAL A 115 -8.06 -11.37 -1.40
C VAL A 115 -7.95 -12.84 -1.78
N PHE A 116 -8.71 -13.70 -1.10
CA PHE A 116 -8.77 -15.12 -1.44
C PHE A 116 -9.61 -15.35 -2.69
N ASP A 117 -9.28 -16.39 -3.44
CA ASP A 117 -10.03 -16.80 -4.64
C ASP A 117 -10.15 -15.70 -5.71
N ALA A 118 -9.06 -14.96 -5.94
CA ALA A 118 -9.03 -13.77 -6.80
C ALA A 118 -7.99 -13.85 -7.93
N ALA A 119 -7.42 -15.03 -8.18
CA ALA A 119 -6.37 -15.33 -9.17
C ALA A 119 -5.06 -14.54 -8.99
N HIS A 120 -5.09 -13.23 -9.23
CA HIS A 120 -3.91 -12.37 -9.14
C HIS A 120 -4.27 -10.96 -8.67
N GLY A 121 -3.33 -10.32 -7.96
CA GLY A 121 -3.50 -8.96 -7.49
C GLY A 121 -3.20 -7.92 -8.55
N ASP A 122 -4.21 -7.11 -8.89
CA ASP A 122 -4.09 -5.98 -9.81
C ASP A 122 -3.80 -4.64 -9.09
N GLY A 123 -3.94 -4.60 -7.76
CA GLY A 123 -3.76 -3.41 -6.94
C GLY A 123 -4.96 -2.45 -6.90
N THR A 124 -6.13 -2.87 -7.40
CA THR A 124 -7.37 -2.08 -7.42
C THR A 124 -7.80 -1.62 -6.03
N ILE A 125 -7.74 -2.48 -5.02
CA ILE A 125 -8.10 -2.12 -3.63
C ILE A 125 -7.18 -1.01 -3.13
N ALA A 126 -5.87 -1.12 -3.37
CA ALA A 126 -4.93 -0.08 -2.96
C ALA A 126 -5.18 1.24 -3.70
N LYS A 127 -5.54 1.21 -4.99
CA LYS A 127 -5.93 2.42 -5.73
C LYS A 127 -7.14 3.10 -5.07
N ALA A 128 -8.19 2.34 -4.73
CA ALA A 128 -9.36 2.89 -4.06
C ALA A 128 -9.00 3.54 -2.71
N MET A 129 -8.13 2.90 -1.93
CA MET A 129 -7.67 3.47 -0.65
C MET A 129 -6.81 4.72 -0.84
N PHE A 130 -5.93 4.76 -1.86
CA PHE A 130 -5.16 5.96 -2.18
C PHE A 130 -6.04 7.10 -2.70
N GLU A 131 -7.03 6.80 -3.55
CA GLU A 131 -8.03 7.77 -4.00
C GLU A 131 -8.77 8.40 -2.82
N ALA A 132 -9.18 7.59 -1.84
CA ALA A 132 -9.84 8.07 -0.64
C ALA A 132 -8.90 8.91 0.23
N TYR A 133 -7.67 8.43 0.47
CA TYR A 133 -6.68 9.10 1.31
C TYR A 133 -6.25 10.46 0.74
N PHE A 134 -6.02 10.54 -0.58
CA PHE A 134 -5.53 11.75 -1.25
C PHE A 134 -6.64 12.55 -1.94
N LYS A 135 -7.92 12.32 -1.62
CA LYS A 135 -9.07 12.93 -2.31
C LYS A 135 -8.93 14.44 -2.49
N GLU A 136 -8.58 15.16 -1.44
CA GLU A 136 -8.43 16.61 -1.49
C GLU A 136 -7.25 17.05 -2.36
N GLN A 137 -6.11 16.37 -2.27
CA GLN A 137 -4.92 16.67 -3.07
C GLN A 137 -5.17 16.42 -4.56
N ILE A 138 -5.85 15.31 -4.86
CA ILE A 138 -6.24 14.94 -6.22
C ILE A 138 -7.16 16.02 -6.79
N LEU A 139 -8.22 16.41 -6.07
CA LEU A 139 -9.18 17.43 -6.54
C LEU A 139 -8.57 18.83 -6.66
N LYS A 140 -7.58 19.19 -5.82
CA LYS A 140 -6.82 20.44 -5.96
C LYS A 140 -6.01 20.49 -7.26
N THR A 141 -5.46 19.36 -7.70
CA THR A 141 -4.58 19.28 -8.87
C THR A 141 -5.35 18.97 -10.16
N ASN A 142 -6.41 18.16 -10.05
CA ASN A 142 -7.30 17.77 -11.13
C ASN A 142 -8.76 17.78 -10.61
N PRO A 143 -9.45 18.93 -10.68
CA PRO A 143 -10.83 19.06 -10.20
C PRO A 143 -11.84 18.14 -10.91
N ASN A 144 -11.51 17.69 -12.11
CA ASN A 144 -12.35 16.81 -12.93
C ASN A 144 -11.97 15.33 -12.80
N TYR A 145 -11.15 14.96 -11.81
CA TYR A 145 -10.75 13.57 -11.61
C TYR A 145 -11.98 12.68 -11.31
N GLU A 146 -12.17 11.65 -12.14
CA GLU A 146 -13.23 10.67 -11.94
C GLU A 146 -12.77 9.57 -11.00
N PHE A 147 -13.24 9.63 -9.75
CA PHE A 147 -13.05 8.57 -8.77
C PHE A 147 -13.75 7.29 -9.25
N LYS A 148 -12.97 6.22 -9.41
CA LYS A 148 -13.46 4.95 -9.95
C LYS A 148 -14.29 4.17 -8.94
N TYR A 149 -14.02 4.35 -7.65
CA TYR A 149 -14.69 3.67 -6.55
C TYR A 149 -15.37 4.74 -5.68
N LYS A 150 -16.70 4.86 -5.77
CA LYS A 150 -17.53 5.84 -5.06
C LYS A 150 -18.32 5.18 -3.94
#